data_AF-A0A1C5G1A9-F1
#
_entry.id   AF-A0A1C5G1A9-F1
#
_cell.length_a   1.000
_cell.length_b   1.000
_cell.length_c   1.000
_cell.angle_alpha   90.00
_cell.angle_beta   90.00
_cell.angle_gamma   90.00
#
_symmetry.space_group_name_H-M   'P 1'
#
loop_
_entity.id
_entity.type
_entity.pdbx_description
1 polymer ?
#
loop_
_entity_poly.entity_id
_entity_poly.type
_entity_poly.pdbx_seq_one_letter_code
_entity_poly.pdbx_strand_id
1 'polypeptide(L)' 'MTSHRTAAVGALLGALPCLFTALAAQPAQAHGAPTDPVSRTFACSPEGGAAARSAACRA' A
#
# COMPACT_ATOMS: atom_id res chain seq x y z
N MET A 1 18.17 8.61 -38.81
CA MET A 1 18.26 7.52 -37.80
C MET A 1 18.79 7.96 -36.44
N THR A 2 19.63 9.00 -36.35
CA THR A 2 20.17 9.53 -35.08
C THR A 2 19.15 10.34 -34.27
N SER A 3 18.32 11.16 -34.92
CA SER A 3 17.28 11.98 -34.25
C SER A 3 16.22 11.13 -33.52
N HIS A 4 15.74 10.05 -34.15
CA HIS A 4 14.82 9.12 -33.50
C HIS A 4 15.47 8.38 -32.32
N ARG A 5 16.78 8.11 -32.41
CA ARG A 5 17.55 7.52 -31.29
C ARG A 5 17.68 8.48 -30.12
N THR A 6 17.99 9.76 -30.37
CA THR A 6 18.07 10.77 -29.31
C THR A 6 16.70 11.01 -28.66
N ALA A 7 15.62 11.01 -29.45
CA ALA A 7 14.26 11.11 -28.92
C ALA A 7 13.89 9.90 -28.04
N ALA A 8 14.22 8.68 -28.48
CA ALA A 8 13.98 7.48 -27.70
C ALA A 8 14.75 7.47 -26.38
N VAL A 9 16.04 7.86 -26.40
CA VAL A 9 16.86 7.97 -25.18
C VAL A 9 16.29 9.01 -24.22
N GLY A 10 15.86 10.17 -24.72
CA GLY A 10 15.22 11.20 -23.89
C GLY A 10 13.92 10.71 -23.25
N ALA A 11 13.08 10.01 -23.99
CA ALA A 11 11.84 9.44 -23.47
C ALA A 11 12.11 8.38 -22.38
N LEU A 12 13.08 7.50 -22.59
CA LEU A 12 13.51 6.51 -21.60
C LEU A 12 14.02 7.17 -20.32
N LEU A 13 14.90 8.16 -20.43
CA LEU A 13 15.44 8.89 -19.28
C LEU A 13 14.33 9.65 -18.53
N GLY A 14 13.36 10.22 -19.24
CA GLY A 14 12.22 10.91 -18.64
C GLY A 14 11.24 9.97 -17.93
N ALA A 15 11.03 8.76 -18.47
CA ALA A 15 10.13 7.76 -17.88
C ALA A 15 10.77 6.94 -16.75
N LEU A 16 12.11 6.87 -16.71
CA LEU A 16 12.85 6.04 -15.76
C LEU A 16 12.49 6.33 -14.29
N PRO A 17 12.35 7.60 -13.83
CA PRO A 17 11.97 7.90 -12.45
C PRO A 17 10.57 7.38 -12.11
N CYS A 18 9.59 7.56 -13.00
CA CYS A 18 8.21 7.10 -12.79
C CYS A 18 8.11 5.58 -12.75
N LEU A 19 8.87 4.90 -13.61
CA LEU A 19 8.95 3.45 -13.60
C LEU A 19 9.59 2.97 -12.28
N PHE A 20 10.68 3.62 -11.86
CA PHE A 20 11.37 3.28 -10.63
C PHE A 20 10.49 3.49 -9.39
N THR A 21 9.73 4.59 -9.32
CA THR A 21 8.77 4.81 -8.23
C THR A 21 7.65 3.79 -8.26
N ALA A 22 7.10 3.44 -9.42
CA ALA A 22 6.05 2.43 -9.51
C ALA A 22 6.53 1.02 -9.07
N LEU A 23 7.76 0.65 -9.41
CA LEU A 23 8.37 -0.62 -8.97
C LEU A 23 8.78 -0.61 -7.50
N ALA A 24 9.25 0.52 -6.98
CA ALA A 24 9.70 0.66 -5.60
C ALA A 24 8.56 0.99 -4.62
N ALA A 25 7.40 1.43 -5.12
CA ALA A 25 6.23 1.73 -4.30
C ALA A 25 5.65 0.43 -3.75
N GLN A 26 6.17 0.00 -2.61
CA GLN A 26 5.53 -1.01 -1.81
C GLN A 26 4.22 -0.43 -1.25
N PRO A 27 3.18 -1.26 -1.08
CA PRO A 27 1.96 -0.82 -0.40
C PRO A 27 2.33 -0.25 0.96
N ALA A 28 1.75 0.91 1.30
CA ALA A 28 1.95 1.54 2.58
C ALA A 28 1.37 0.65 3.68
N GLN A 29 2.24 -0.12 4.33
CA GLN A 29 1.92 -1.04 5.43
C GLN A 29 1.33 -0.33 6.67
N ALA A 30 1.27 1.00 6.65
CA ALA A 30 0.59 1.80 7.68
C ALA A 30 -0.95 1.74 7.58
N HIS A 31 -1.52 1.18 6.51
CA HIS A 31 -2.97 0.96 6.42
C HIS A 31 -3.33 -0.34 7.15
N GLY A 32 -4.12 -0.20 8.21
CA GLY A 32 -4.58 -1.32 9.01
C GLY A 32 -4.74 -0.93 10.48
N ALA A 33 -4.96 -1.93 11.32
CA ALA A 33 -5.01 -1.76 12.76
C ALA A 33 -4.05 -2.77 13.42
N PRO A 34 -3.39 -2.43 14.55
CA PRO A 34 -2.49 -3.35 15.24
C PRO A 34 -3.19 -4.67 15.59
N THR A 35 -2.55 -5.79 15.27
CA THR A 35 -3.04 -7.15 15.49
C THR A 35 -2.30 -7.88 16.61
N ASP A 36 -1.10 -7.43 16.98
CA ASP A 36 -0.31 -7.98 18.09
C ASP A 36 0.52 -6.89 18.83
N PRO A 37 0.20 -6.57 20.10
CA PRO A 37 -1.04 -6.97 20.77
C PRO A 37 -2.26 -6.42 20.03
N VAL A 38 -3.35 -7.18 20.05
CA VAL A 38 -4.55 -6.84 19.29
C VAL A 38 -5.15 -5.50 19.76
N SER A 39 -5.38 -4.60 18.81
CA SER A 39 -6.05 -3.33 19.08
C SER A 39 -7.57 -3.50 19.17
N ARG A 40 -8.25 -2.57 19.87
CA ARG A 40 -9.72 -2.56 19.91
C ARG A 40 -10.33 -2.34 18.52
N THR A 41 -9.71 -1.48 17.70
CA THR A 41 -10.16 -1.22 16.33
C THR A 41 -10.18 -2.50 15.50
N PHE A 42 -9.12 -3.31 15.56
CA PHE A 42 -9.09 -4.62 14.88
C PHE A 42 -10.05 -5.63 15.54
N ALA A 43 -10.06 -5.73 16.86
CA ALA A 43 -10.88 -6.70 17.58
C ALA A 43 -12.39 -6.52 17.34
N CYS A 44 -12.85 -5.28 17.10
CA CYS A 44 -14.24 -4.96 16.83
C CYS A 44 -14.58 -4.80 15.35
N SER A 45 -13.63 -4.98 14.44
CA SER A 45 -13.88 -4.94 12.99
C SER A 45 -14.50 -6.26 12.50
N PRO A 46 -14.97 -6.33 11.24
CA PRO A 46 -15.46 -7.58 10.64
C PRO A 46 -14.44 -8.73 10.70
N GLU A 47 -13.15 -8.41 10.67
CA GLU A 47 -12.04 -9.36 10.73
C GLU A 47 -11.74 -9.84 12.16
N GLY A 48 -12.26 -9.17 13.20
CA GLY A 48 -12.02 -9.47 14.62
C GLY A 48 -12.68 -10.76 15.15
N GLY A 49 -13.41 -11.49 14.30
CA GLY A 49 -13.93 -12.82 14.60
C GLY A 49 -14.90 -12.86 15.79
N ALA A 50 -14.55 -13.62 16.83
CA ALA A 50 -15.39 -13.76 18.03
C ALA A 50 -15.39 -12.50 18.90
N ALA A 51 -14.26 -11.77 18.95
CA ALA A 51 -14.13 -10.55 19.74
C ALA A 51 -15.10 -9.46 19.26
N ALA A 52 -15.35 -9.37 17.95
CA ALA A 52 -16.29 -8.44 17.34
C ALA A 52 -17.74 -8.67 17.81
N ARG A 53 -18.05 -9.87 18.34
CA ARG A 53 -19.35 -10.24 18.90
C ARG A 53 -19.38 -10.17 20.43
N SER A 54 -18.38 -9.58 21.06
CA SER A 54 -18.39 -9.34 22.50
C SER A 54 -19.38 -8.22 22.86
N ALA A 55 -19.79 -8.16 24.13
CA ALA A 55 -20.56 -7.02 24.62
C ALA A 55 -19.78 -5.70 24.51
N ALA A 56 -18.46 -5.72 24.67
CA ALA A 56 -17.60 -4.55 24.60
C ALA A 56 -17.50 -3.92 23.19
N CYS A 57 -17.66 -4.71 22.13
CA CYS A 57 -17.73 -4.21 20.75
C CYS A 57 -19.14 -3.79 20.32
N ARG A 58 -20.18 -4.20 21.07
CA ARG A 58 -21.57 -3.80 20.83
C ARG A 58 -22.02 -2.57 21.64
N ALA A 59 -21.28 -2.23 22.69
CA ALA A 59 -21.54 -1.09 23.56
C ALA A 59 -21.41 0.26 22.82
#